data_AF-B9TCD3-F1
#
_entry.id   AF-B9TCD3-F1
#
_cell.length_a   1.000
_cell.length_b   1.000
_cell.length_c   1.000
_cell.angle_alpha   90.00
_cell.angle_beta   90.00
_cell.angle_gamma   90.00
#
_symmetry.space_group_name_H-M   'P 1'
#
loop_
_entity.id
_entity.type
_entity.pdbx_description
1 polymer ?
#
loop_
_entity_poly.entity_id
_entity_poly.type
_entity_poly.pdbx_seq_one_letter_code
_entity_poly.pdbx_strand_id
1 'polypeptide(L)' 'MIRTLRTAGETAAGEILARLPQMSEPIRSLAYRLYTLCERKGWAEEARGYNDLITSWLGIETASHESGRVGSQTQLDI' A
#
# COMPACT_ATOMS: atom_id res chain seq x y z
N MET A 1 1.62 5.73 5.28
CA MET A 1 1.66 4.34 4.79
C MET A 1 2.98 3.65 5.12
N ILE A 2 4.13 4.06 4.57
CA ILE A 2 5.44 3.42 4.88
C ILE A 2 5.77 3.47 6.39
N ARG A 3 5.56 4.62 7.05
CA ARG A 3 5.75 4.74 8.50
C ARG A 3 4.80 3.80 9.27
N THR A 4 3.52 3.77 8.89
CA THR A 4 2.51 2.91 9.52
C THR A 4 2.84 1.43 9.35
N LEU A 5 3.27 1.01 8.16
CA LEU A 5 3.72 -0.35 7.91
C LEU A 5 4.88 -0.73 8.82
N ARG A 6 5.89 0.15 8.94
CA ARG A 6 7.06 -0.08 9.80
C ARG A 6 6.75 -0.09 11.30
N THR A 7 5.74 0.65 11.76
CA THR A 7 5.44 0.78 13.20
C THR A 7 4.26 -0.07 13.68
N ALA A 8 3.29 -0.33 12.80
CA ALA A 8 2.00 -0.94 13.12
C ALA A 8 1.66 -2.13 12.20
N GLY A 9 2.55 -2.50 11.28
CA GLY A 9 2.43 -3.70 10.46
C GLY A 9 1.46 -3.59 9.29
N GLU A 10 1.27 -4.73 8.63
CA GLU A 10 0.48 -4.87 7.40
C GLU A 10 -1.01 -4.62 7.63
N THR A 11 -1.55 -5.05 8.78
CA THR A 11 -2.96 -4.88 9.13
C THR A 11 -3.36 -3.40 9.23
N ALA A 12 -2.62 -2.59 9.98
CA ALA A 12 -2.90 -1.16 10.12
C ALA A 12 -2.70 -0.39 8.79
N ALA A 13 -1.74 -0.82 7.96
CA ALA A 13 -1.60 -0.28 6.61
C ALA A 13 -2.77 -0.69 5.70
N GLY A 14 -3.28 -1.92 5.85
CA GLY A 14 -4.45 -2.45 5.17
C GLY A 14 -5.73 -1.73 5.54
N GLU A 15 -5.94 -1.38 6.82
CA GLU A 15 -7.07 -0.57 7.27
C GLU A 15 -7.10 0.83 6.62
N ILE A 16 -5.93 1.46 6.44
CA ILE A 16 -5.82 2.74 5.72
C ILE A 16 -6.19 2.55 4.25
N LEU A 17 -5.73 1.45 3.63
CA LEU A 17 -6.03 1.14 2.24
C LEU A 17 -7.50 0.76 2.03
N ALA A 18 -8.14 0.12 3.01
CA ALA A 18 -9.56 -0.27 2.98
C ALA A 18 -10.50 0.94 2.89
N ARG A 19 -10.04 2.09 3.40
CA ARG A 19 -10.74 3.39 3.30
C ARG A 19 -10.56 4.05 1.93
N LEU A 20 -9.56 3.64 1.14
CA LEU A 20 -9.19 4.22 -0.15
C LEU A 20 -8.87 3.11 -1.18
N PRO A 21 -9.78 2.16 -1.45
CA PRO A 21 -9.49 1.01 -2.30
C PRO A 21 -9.15 1.41 -3.74
N GLN A 22 -9.71 2.51 -4.26
CA GLN A 22 -9.39 3.02 -5.59
C GLN A 22 -7.94 3.54 -5.72
N MET A 23 -7.27 3.79 -4.59
CA MET A 23 -5.89 4.26 -4.57
C MET A 23 -4.86 3.12 -4.45
N SER A 24 -5.29 1.86 -4.32
CA SER A 24 -4.38 0.70 -4.24
C SER A 24 -3.36 0.67 -5.38
N GLU A 25 -3.85 0.57 -6.62
CA GLU A 25 -3.02 0.53 -7.82
C GLU A 25 -2.15 1.82 -8.00
N PRO A 26 -2.70 3.04 -7.84
CA PRO A 26 -1.89 4.26 -7.84
C PRO A 26 -0.76 4.29 -6.81
N ILE A 27 -1.01 3.85 -5.58
CA ILE A 27 0.00 3.81 -4.51
C ILE A 27 1.10 2.81 -4.85
N ARG A 28 0.73 1.62 -5.34
CA ARG A 28 1.68 0.60 -5.78
C ARG A 28 2.57 1.11 -6.91
N SER A 29 1.96 1.71 -7.94
CA SER A 29 2.69 2.29 -9.07
C SER A 29 3.67 3.38 -8.63
N LEU A 30 3.25 4.24 -7.70
CA LEU A 30 4.11 5.27 -7.12
C LEU A 30 5.28 4.67 -6.34
N ALA A 31 5.05 3.62 -5.53
CA ALA A 31 6.09 2.94 -4.76
C ALA A 31 7.18 2.35 -5.68
N TYR A 32 6.80 1.69 -6.78
CA TYR A 32 7.76 1.18 -7.77
C TYR A 32 8.56 2.29 -8.44
N ARG A 33 7.90 3.40 -8.84
CA ARG A 33 8.60 4.55 -9.46
C ARG A 33 9.60 5.19 -8.50
N LEU A 34 9.22 5.34 -7.24
CA LEU A 34 10.08 5.89 -6.20
C LEU A 34 11.25 4.94 -5.88
N TYR A 35 11.01 3.63 -5.84
CA TYR A 35 12.09 2.63 -5.69
C TYR A 35 13.12 2.77 -6.83
N THR A 36 12.68 2.78 -8.09
CA THR A 36 13.59 2.97 -9.23
C THR A 36 14.32 4.31 -9.20
N LEU A 37 13.67 5.38 -8.74
CA LEU A 37 14.30 6.69 -8.58
C LEU A 37 15.38 6.66 -7.50
N CYS A 38 15.12 6.00 -6.37
CA CYS A 38 16.07 5.86 -5.26
C CYS A 38 17.29 5.02 -5.70
N GLU A 39 17.07 3.93 -6.43
CA GLU A 39 18.15 3.11 -7.02
C GLU A 39 19.06 3.94 -7.91
N ARG A 40 18.48 4.74 -8.82
CA ARG A 40 19.25 5.63 -9.73
C ARG A 40 20.02 6.72 -9.00
N LYS A 41 19.51 7.16 -7.85
CA LYS A 41 20.11 8.22 -7.01
C LYS A 41 21.09 7.66 -5.97
N GLY A 42 21.15 6.34 -5.79
CA GLY A 42 21.92 5.69 -4.73
C GLY A 42 21.36 5.91 -3.32
N TRP A 43 20.07 6.22 -3.19
CA TRP A 43 19.41 6.47 -1.89
C TRP A 43 18.98 5.16 -1.23
N ALA A 44 19.94 4.45 -0.64
CA ALA A 44 19.74 3.11 -0.09
C ALA A 44 18.74 3.04 1.07
N GLU A 45 18.70 4.06 1.94
CA GLU A 45 17.78 4.09 3.09
C GLU A 45 16.32 4.23 2.64
N GLU A 46 16.07 5.12 1.67
CA GLU A 46 14.72 5.31 1.13
C GLU A 46 14.29 4.13 0.27
N ALA A 47 15.20 3.58 -0.55
CA ALA A 47 14.96 2.38 -1.35
C ALA A 47 14.50 1.21 -0.47
N ARG A 48 15.07 1.05 0.73
CA ARG A 48 14.65 0.03 1.70
C ARG A 48 13.20 0.23 2.13
N GLY A 49 12.80 1.46 2.48
CA GLY A 49 11.42 1.76 2.86
C GLY A 49 10.39 1.44 1.77
N TYR A 50 10.74 1.67 0.49
CA TYR A 50 9.88 1.30 -0.64
C TYR A 50 9.91 -0.21 -0.92
N ASN A 51 11.06 -0.87 -0.78
CA ASN A 51 11.18 -2.32 -0.94
C ASN A 51 10.34 -3.07 0.09
N ASP A 52 10.37 -2.64 1.35
CA ASP A 52 9.52 -3.19 2.41
C ASP A 52 8.04 -3.02 2.07
N LEU A 53 7.64 -1.83 1.59
CA LEU A 53 6.26 -1.55 1.17
C LEU A 53 5.80 -2.45 0.01
N ILE A 54 6.66 -2.65 -0.99
CA ILE A 54 6.37 -3.50 -2.16
C ILE A 54 6.27 -4.97 -1.74
N THR A 55 7.17 -5.43 -0.86
CA THR A 55 7.22 -6.81 -0.38
C THR A 55 5.98 -7.14 0.47
N SER A 56 5.61 -6.25 1.37
CA SER A 56 4.41 -6.39 2.22
C SER A 56 3.10 -6.04 1.49
N TRP A 57 3.14 -5.64 0.22
CA TRP A 57 1.97 -5.12 -0.49
C TRP A 57 0.81 -6.12 -0.53
N LEU A 58 1.10 -7.39 -0.80
CA LEU A 58 0.08 -8.45 -0.88
C LEU A 58 -0.63 -8.67 0.48
N GLY A 59 0.11 -8.59 1.58
CA GLY A 59 -0.44 -8.69 2.93
C GLY A 59 -1.31 -7.48 3.28
N ILE A 60 -0.87 -6.28 2.91
CA ILE A 60 -1.64 -5.02 3.08
C ILE A 60 -2.95 -5.08 2.30
N GLU A 61 -2.92 -5.53 1.04
CA GLU A 61 -4.10 -5.68 0.19
C GLU A 61 -5.06 -6.71 0.76
N THR A 62 -4.56 -7.86 1.21
CA THR A 62 -5.37 -8.90 1.86
C THR A 62 -6.03 -8.36 3.13
N ALA A 63 -5.26 -7.73 4.03
CA ALA A 63 -5.80 -7.11 5.24
C ALA A 63 -6.81 -5.99 4.94
N SER A 64 -6.60 -5.24 3.85
CA SER A 64 -7.55 -4.24 3.36
C SER A 64 -8.87 -4.87 2.90
N HIS A 65 -8.82 -6.05 2.27
CA HIS A 65 -10.01 -6.79 1.88
C HIS A 65 -10.75 -7.37 3.09
N GLU A 66 -10.00 -7.91 4.06
CA GLU A 66 -10.53 -8.49 5.30
C GLU A 66 -11.12 -7.46 6.26
N SER A 67 -10.55 -6.26 6.33
CA SER A 67 -11.06 -5.14 7.15
C SER A 67 -12.39 -4.57 6.63
N GLY A 68 -12.89 -5.11 5.52
CA GLY A 68 -14.11 -4.67 4.84
C GLY A 68 -13.83 -3.48 3.92
N ARG A 69 -14.23 -3.60 2.65
CA ARG A 69 -14.21 -2.46 1.73
C ARG A 69 -15.21 -1.41 2.24
N VAL A 70 -14.76 -0.44 3.04
CA VAL A 70 -15.59 0.70 3.50
C VAL A 70 -15.97 1.65 2.34
N GLY A 71 -15.62 1.30 1.08
CA GLY A 71 -15.95 2.09 -0.11
C GLY A 71 -16.32 1.29 -1.36
N SER A 72 -16.61 -0.02 -1.28
CA SER A 72 -17.26 -0.67 -2.43
C SER A 72 -18.71 -0.26 -2.41
N GLN A 73 -19.04 0.75 -3.20
CA GLN A 73 -20.37 0.95 -3.73
C GLN A 73 -20.93 -0.41 -4.12
N THR A 74 -21.89 -0.88 -3.33
CA THR A 74 -22.78 -1.98 -3.72
C THR A 74 -23.24 -1.66 -5.13
N GLN A 75 -22.88 -2.53 -6.06
CA GLN A 75 -23.50 -2.61 -7.37
C GLN A 75 -25.01 -2.50 -7.14
N LEU A 76 -25.60 -1.39 -7.59
CA LEU A 76 -27.05 -1.21 -7.58
C LEU A 76 -27.60 -2.13 -8.67
N ASP A 77 -28.00 -3.33 -8.27
CA ASP A 77 -28.90 -4.14 -9.09
C ASP A 77 -30.28 -3.46 -9.05
N ILE A 78 -30.62 -2.78 -10.16
CA ILE A 78 -31.97 -2.32 -10.51
C ILE A 78 -32.65 -3.38 -11.37
#